data_AF-B9TQE5-F1
#
_entry.id   AF-B9TQE5-F1
#
_cell.length_a   1.000
_cell.length_b   1.000
_cell.length_c   1.000
_cell.angle_alpha   90.00
_cell.angle_beta   90.00
_cell.angle_gamma   90.00
#
_symmetry.space_group_name_H-M   'P 1'
#
loop_
_entity.id
_entity.type
_entity.pdbx_description
1 polymer ?
#
loop_
_entity_poly.entity_id
_entity_poly.type
_entity_poly.pdbx_seq_one_letter_code
_entity_poly.pdbx_strand_id
1 'polypeptide(L)'
;MLRRVADLPQAIRGCPEAPKGVLAKAPKPIQETKVDLPTIGVATIQRAARAGLAGVVGEAGRLLIVDRDQVIACADDLGLFVYGVEPR
;
A
#
# COMPACT_ATOMS: atom_id res chain seq x y z
N MET A 1 6.72 9.81 -0.98
CA MET A 1 5.69 9.67 -2.05
C MET A 1 4.27 9.77 -1.52
N LEU A 2 3.76 8.86 -0.67
CA LEU A 2 2.36 8.92 -0.16
C LEU A 2 1.95 10.27 0.48
N ARG A 3 2.84 10.91 1.25
CA ARG A 3 2.62 12.26 1.78
C ARG A 3 2.26 13.27 0.67
N ARG A 4 3.03 13.25 -0.44
CA ARG A 4 2.79 14.11 -1.61
C ARG A 4 1.44 13.84 -2.25
N VAL A 5 0.96 12.59 -2.24
CA VAL A 5 -0.37 12.25 -2.77
C VAL A 5 -1.49 12.80 -1.88
N ALA A 6 -1.32 12.76 -0.55
CA ALA A 6 -2.28 13.38 0.37
C ALA A 6 -2.41 14.90 0.15
N ASP A 7 -1.34 15.54 -0.31
CA ASP A 7 -1.27 16.97 -0.60
C ASP A 7 -1.80 17.35 -2.01
N LEU A 8 -2.19 16.37 -2.85
CA LEU A 8 -2.76 16.66 -4.18
C LEU A 8 -4.18 17.25 -4.08
N PRO A 9 -4.63 18.00 -5.11
CA PRO A 9 -6.00 18.49 -5.18
C PRO A 9 -7.03 17.37 -5.04
N GLN A 10 -8.07 17.60 -4.24
CA GLN A 10 -9.11 16.59 -3.96
C GLN A 10 -9.82 16.12 -5.25
N ALA A 11 -9.89 16.95 -6.29
CA ALA A 11 -10.47 16.60 -7.58
C ALA A 11 -9.78 15.39 -8.27
N ILE A 12 -8.54 15.06 -7.89
CA ILE A 12 -7.74 14.00 -8.53
C ILE A 12 -7.29 12.91 -7.55
N ARG A 13 -7.87 12.83 -6.35
CA ARG A 13 -7.59 11.78 -5.36
C ARG A 13 -8.85 11.37 -4.59
N GLY A 14 -8.77 10.26 -3.85
CA GLY A 14 -9.81 9.91 -2.88
C GLY A 14 -9.77 10.74 -1.60
N CYS A 15 -10.73 10.49 -0.71
CA CYS A 15 -10.76 11.01 0.65
C CYS A 15 -11.16 9.91 1.64
N PRO A 16 -11.00 10.10 2.95
CA PRO A 16 -11.33 9.07 3.95
C PRO A 16 -12.79 8.57 3.87
N GLU A 17 -13.73 9.43 3.49
CA GLU A 17 -15.17 9.11 3.42
C GLU A 17 -15.54 8.41 2.09
N ALA A 18 -14.71 8.57 1.06
CA ALA A 18 -14.88 7.99 -0.26
C ALA A 18 -13.51 7.64 -0.85
N PRO A 19 -12.86 6.58 -0.32
CA PRO A 19 -11.50 6.23 -0.71
C PRO A 19 -11.44 5.80 -2.17
N LYS A 20 -10.40 6.26 -2.88
CA LYS A 20 -10.18 5.98 -4.31
C LYS A 20 -8.70 5.83 -4.61
N GLY A 21 -8.39 4.92 -5.53
CA GLY A 21 -7.04 4.64 -5.97
C GLY A 21 -6.32 3.61 -5.09
N VAL A 22 -5.19 3.12 -5.60
CA VAL A 22 -4.47 1.97 -5.05
C VAL A 22 -2.97 2.26 -5.10
N LEU A 23 -2.25 1.91 -4.03
CA LEU A 23 -0.79 1.85 -4.05
C LEU A 23 -0.33 0.48 -4.52
N ALA A 24 0.32 0.40 -5.68
CA ALA A 24 0.99 -0.82 -6.12
C ALA A 24 2.48 -0.77 -5.80
N LYS A 25 3.00 -1.84 -5.19
CA LYS A 25 4.44 -2.09 -5.01
C LYS A 25 4.80 -3.44 -5.62
N ALA A 26 5.61 -3.40 -6.68
CA ALA A 26 6.18 -4.58 -7.33
C ALA A 26 7.70 -4.46 -7.38
N PRO A 27 8.44 -5.57 -7.37
CA PRO A 27 9.87 -5.56 -7.61
C PRO A 27 10.17 -4.96 -8.99
N LYS A 28 11.17 -4.11 -9.09
CA LYS A 28 11.65 -3.65 -10.40
C LYS A 28 12.30 -4.84 -11.12
N PRO A 29 12.25 -4.93 -12.46
CA PRO A 29 12.91 -6.00 -13.22
C PRO A 29 14.42 -6.14 -12.91
N ILE A 30 15.06 -5.03 -12.55
CA ILE A 30 16.48 -4.96 -12.20
C ILE A 30 16.79 -5.29 -10.74
N GLN A 31 15.78 -5.47 -9.88
CA GLN A 31 15.99 -5.79 -8.46
C GLN A 31 16.20 -7.29 -8.28
N GLU A 32 17.28 -7.64 -7.60
CA GLU A 32 17.47 -8.99 -7.10
C GLU A 32 16.49 -9.25 -5.94
N THR A 33 15.43 -9.97 -6.23
CA THR A 33 14.35 -10.29 -5.29
C THR A 33 14.81 -11.13 -4.10
N LYS A 34 15.98 -11.76 -4.16
CA LYS A 34 16.57 -12.52 -3.03
C LYS A 34 17.12 -11.61 -1.92
N VAL A 35 17.45 -10.36 -2.24
CA VAL A 35 18.12 -9.42 -1.32
C VAL A 35 17.34 -8.14 -1.09
N ASP A 36 16.47 -7.73 -2.03
CA ASP A 36 15.71 -6.48 -1.93
C ASP A 36 14.27 -6.66 -2.42
N LEU A 37 13.39 -7.15 -1.54
CA LEU A 37 11.94 -7.17 -1.80
C LEU A 37 11.31 -5.83 -1.42
N PRO A 38 10.37 -5.30 -2.23
CA PRO A 38 9.57 -4.17 -1.82
C PRO A 38 8.88 -4.46 -0.49
N THR A 39 8.91 -3.49 0.41
CA THR A 39 8.47 -3.69 1.79
C THR A 39 7.31 -2.75 2.14
N ILE A 40 6.31 -3.25 2.86
CA ILE A 40 5.26 -2.47 3.51
C ILE A 40 5.26 -2.72 5.02
N GLY A 41 4.67 -1.79 5.77
CA GLY A 41 4.49 -1.89 7.21
C GLY A 41 3.38 -0.93 7.65
N VAL A 42 3.10 -0.85 8.95
CA VAL A 42 2.00 -0.05 9.52
C VAL A 42 2.01 1.40 9.03
N ALA A 43 3.19 2.04 8.99
CA ALA A 43 3.32 3.41 8.49
C ALA A 43 2.94 3.57 7.01
N THR A 44 3.02 2.50 6.20
CA THR A 44 2.53 2.52 4.81
C THR A 44 1.00 2.57 4.79
N ILE A 45 0.34 1.76 5.61
CA ILE A 45 -1.13 1.71 5.70
C ILE A 45 -1.69 3.05 6.18
N GLN A 46 -1.16 3.58 7.28
CA GLN A 46 -1.57 4.88 7.82
C GLN A 46 -1.42 6.01 6.80
N ARG A 47 -0.31 6.02 6.03
CA ARG A 47 -0.07 7.04 5.00
C ARG A 47 -0.94 6.83 3.76
N ALA A 48 -1.27 5.59 3.40
CA ALA A 48 -2.18 5.29 2.31
C ALA A 48 -3.62 5.74 2.65
N ALA A 49 -4.07 5.45 3.87
CA ALA A 49 -5.36 5.92 4.39
C ALA A 49 -5.44 7.46 4.37
N ARG A 50 -4.41 8.13 4.89
CA ARG A 50 -4.34 9.60 4.87
C ARG A 50 -4.34 10.18 3.45
N ALA A 51 -3.81 9.46 2.47
CA ALA A 51 -3.84 9.86 1.07
C ALA A 51 -5.21 9.61 0.41
N GLY A 52 -6.18 9.04 1.14
CA GLY A 52 -7.51 8.70 0.63
C GLY A 52 -7.50 7.49 -0.31
N LEU A 53 -6.50 6.62 -0.22
CA LEU A 53 -6.43 5.40 -1.03
C LEU A 53 -7.32 4.30 -0.44
N ALA A 54 -7.87 3.47 -1.32
CA ALA A 54 -8.72 2.34 -0.93
C ALA A 54 -7.91 1.09 -0.51
N GLY A 55 -6.65 0.99 -0.92
CA GLY A 55 -5.83 -0.16 -0.55
C GLY A 55 -4.43 -0.17 -1.12
N VAL A 56 -3.73 -1.24 -0.78
CA VAL A 56 -2.35 -1.52 -1.18
C VAL A 56 -2.29 -2.89 -1.85
N VAL A 57 -1.55 -2.98 -2.96
CA VAL A 57 -1.31 -4.24 -3.68
C VAL A 57 0.17 -4.50 -3.89
N GLY A 58 0.53 -5.77 -3.96
CA GLY A 58 1.84 -6.22 -4.42
C GLY A 58 1.79 -7.63 -4.98
N GLU A 59 2.90 -8.08 -5.56
CA GLU A 59 3.02 -9.44 -6.06
C GLU A 59 3.08 -10.45 -4.89
N ALA A 60 2.24 -11.48 -4.97
CA ALA A 60 2.22 -12.57 -4.00
C ALA A 60 3.60 -13.25 -3.92
N GLY A 61 4.10 -13.46 -2.70
CA GLY A 61 5.44 -14.02 -2.46
C GLY A 61 6.62 -13.09 -2.76
N ARG A 62 6.36 -11.85 -3.21
CA ARG A 62 7.39 -10.88 -3.62
C ARG A 62 7.21 -9.50 -2.97
N LEU A 63 6.50 -9.46 -1.84
CA LEU A 63 6.33 -8.28 -1.01
C LEU A 63 6.59 -8.63 0.45
N LEU A 64 7.53 -7.94 1.09
CA LEU A 64 7.79 -8.11 2.51
C LEU A 64 6.80 -7.29 3.34
N ILE A 65 6.22 -7.89 4.37
CA ILE A 65 5.34 -7.21 5.33
C ILE A 65 6.03 -7.18 6.69
N VAL A 66 6.39 -5.97 7.14
CA VAL A 66 6.95 -5.73 8.47
C VAL A 66 5.82 -5.69 9.47
N ASP A 67 5.88 -6.57 10.47
CA ASP A 67 4.87 -6.73 11.52
C ASP A 67 3.47 -6.97 10.92
N ARG A 68 3.29 -8.20 10.40
CA ARG A 68 2.10 -8.58 9.66
C ARG A 68 0.81 -8.38 10.47
N ASP A 69 0.82 -8.72 11.74
CA ASP A 69 -0.38 -8.66 12.58
C ASP A 69 -0.79 -7.21 12.83
N GLN A 70 0.17 -6.31 13.10
CA GLN A 70 -0.13 -4.88 13.21
C GLN A 70 -0.56 -4.26 11.88
N VAL A 71 -0.02 -4.73 10.75
CA VAL A 71 -0.46 -4.29 9.41
C VAL A 71 -1.90 -4.69 9.15
N ILE A 72 -2.29 -5.92 9.49
CA ILE A 72 -3.67 -6.41 9.34
C ILE A 72 -4.61 -5.56 10.19
N ALA A 73 -4.35 -5.46 11.50
CA ALA A 73 -5.19 -4.69 12.41
C ALA A 73 -5.35 -3.23 11.97
N CYS A 74 -4.26 -2.57 11.58
CA CYS A 74 -4.29 -1.19 11.11
C CYS A 74 -5.05 -1.04 9.78
N ALA A 75 -4.95 -2.01 8.87
CA ALA A 75 -5.68 -1.98 7.61
C ALA A 75 -7.19 -2.17 7.83
N ASP A 76 -7.57 -3.11 8.69
CA ASP A 76 -8.96 -3.37 9.06
C ASP A 76 -9.59 -2.16 9.76
N ASP A 77 -8.90 -1.58 10.76
CA ASP A 77 -9.36 -0.39 11.50
C ASP A 77 -9.57 0.83 10.61
N LEU A 78 -8.72 0.99 9.58
CA LEU A 78 -8.77 2.12 8.65
C LEU A 78 -9.63 1.84 7.41
N GLY A 79 -10.14 0.61 7.25
CA GLY A 79 -10.95 0.20 6.10
C GLY A 79 -10.18 0.09 4.78
N LEU A 80 -8.88 -0.22 4.82
CA LEU A 80 -8.06 -0.44 3.62
C LEU A 80 -7.92 -1.93 3.32
N PHE A 81 -8.03 -2.31 2.05
CA PHE A 81 -7.64 -3.66 1.66
C PHE A 81 -6.12 -3.76 1.47
N VAL A 82 -5.58 -4.94 1.76
CA VAL A 82 -4.23 -5.36 1.34
C VAL A 82 -4.35 -6.63 0.52
N TYR A 83 -3.85 -6.62 -0.72
CA TYR A 83 -4.06 -7.73 -1.65
C TYR A 83 -2.76 -8.18 -2.35
N GLY A 84 -2.53 -9.49 -2.35
CA GLY A 84 -1.45 -10.14 -3.09
C GLY A 84 -1.94 -10.60 -4.45
N VAL A 85 -1.37 -10.05 -5.52
CA VAL A 85 -1.69 -10.42 -6.91
C VAL A 85 -0.79 -11.56 -7.36
N GLU A 86 -1.35 -12.59 -7.99
CA GLU A 86 -0.55 -13.66 -8.60
C GLU A 86 0.32 -13.11 -9.75
N PRO A 87 1.65 -13.32 -9.72
CA PRO A 87 2.51 -12.95 -10.82
C PRO A 87 2.21 -13.82 -12.05
N ARG A 88 2.25 -13.23 -13.24
CA ARG A 88 2.12 -13.95 -14.52
C ARG A 88 3.46 -14.49 -15.01
#